data_AF-A0A4Q7RSH0-F1
#
_entry.id   AF-A0A4Q7RSH0-F1
#
_cell.length_a   1.000
_cell.length_b   1.000
_cell.length_c   1.000
_cell.angle_alpha   90.00
_cell.angle_beta   90.00
_cell.angle_gamma   90.00
#
_symmetry.space_group_name_H-M   'P 1'
#
loop_
_entity.id
_entity.type
_entity.pdbx_description
1 polymer ?
#
loop_
_entity_poly.entity_id
_entity_poly.type
_entity_poly.pdbx_seq_one_letter_code
_entity_poly.pdbx_strand_id
1 'polypeptide(L)' 'MRVTIRTSTIPGTLDRGPLHRAAVYLNTEDEVPPLMISAWSQREPEVFLAAQRWARSHDYMVSNPRNGTYYGGRTAR' A
#
# COMPACT_ATOMS: atom_id res chain seq x y z
N MET A 1 1.93 18.50 -1.76
CA MET A 1 1.91 17.60 -2.93
C MET A 1 1.10 16.35 -2.60
N ARG A 2 0.30 15.81 -3.52
CA ARG A 2 -0.56 14.64 -3.26
C ARG A 2 -0.03 13.38 -3.91
N VAL A 3 -0.15 12.26 -3.22
CA VAL A 3 0.24 10.93 -3.71
C VAL A 3 -0.90 9.94 -3.55
N THR A 4 -0.86 8.86 -4.32
CA THR A 4 -1.77 7.72 -4.22
C THR A 4 -0.97 6.45 -3.99
N ILE A 5 -1.39 5.64 -3.03
CA ILE A 5 -0.77 4.35 -2.75
C ILE A 5 -1.54 3.26 -3.50
N ARG A 6 -0.86 2.49 -4.34
CA ARG A 6 -1.45 1.32 -5.01
C ARG A 6 -0.82 0.06 -4.47
N THR A 7 -1.64 -0.94 -4.16
CA THR A 7 -1.16 -2.26 -3.74
C THR A 7 -1.26 -3.24 -4.92
N SER A 8 -0.15 -3.88 -5.26
CA SER A 8 -0.10 -5.02 -6.16
C SER A 8 -0.11 -6.31 -5.35
N THR A 9 -0.85 -7.32 -5.84
CA THR A 9 -0.92 -8.64 -5.21
C THR A 9 -0.49 -9.69 -6.21
N ILE A 10 0.49 -10.50 -5.84
CA ILE A 10 0.77 -11.78 -6.48
C ILE A 10 -0.07 -12.82 -5.73
N PRO A 11 -1.05 -13.47 -6.39
CA PRO A 11 -1.85 -14.49 -5.75
C PRO A 11 -0.96 -15.63 -5.24
N GLY A 12 -1.36 -16.18 -4.10
CA GLY A 12 -0.69 -17.34 -3.53
C GLY A 12 -0.95 -18.61 -4.35
N THR A 13 -0.16 -19.64 -4.09
CA THR A 13 -0.43 -21.01 -4.53
C THR A 13 -0.93 -21.84 -3.35
N LEU A 14 -1.26 -23.12 -3.56
CA LEU A 14 -1.68 -24.05 -2.50
C LEU A 14 -0.71 -24.08 -1.30
N ASP A 15 0.60 -23.93 -1.54
CA ASP A 15 1.65 -24.02 -0.51
C ASP A 15 2.17 -22.65 -0.02
N ARG A 16 1.71 -21.54 -0.61
CA ARG A 16 2.23 -20.20 -0.27
C ARG A 16 1.12 -19.16 -0.30
N GLY A 17 0.96 -18.43 0.80
CA GLY A 17 0.04 -17.29 0.88
C GLY A 17 0.36 -16.18 -0.14
N PRO A 18 -0.62 -15.33 -0.47
CA PRO A 18 -0.43 -14.22 -1.41
C PRO A 18 0.68 -13.28 -0.95
N LEU A 19 1.35 -12.66 -1.90
CA LEU A 19 2.34 -11.61 -1.64
C LEU A 19 1.79 -10.29 -2.11
N HIS A 20 1.91 -9.29 -1.25
CA HIS A 20 1.45 -7.94 -1.48
C HIS A 20 2.65 -6.99 -1.50
N ARG A 21 2.53 -5.91 -2.27
CA ARG A 21 3.51 -4.83 -2.33
C ARG A 21 2.77 -3.53 -2.57
N ALA A 22 3.16 -2.47 -1.89
CA ALA A 22 2.62 -1.14 -2.09
C ALA A 22 3.61 -0.28 -2.88
N ALA A 23 3.09 0.60 -3.72
CA ALA A 23 3.85 1.62 -4.43
C ALA A 23 3.17 2.98 -4.29
N VAL A 24 3.98 4.03 -4.11
CA VAL A 24 3.53 5.41 -3.95
C VAL A 24 3.70 6.13 -5.28
N TYR A 25 2.59 6.60 -5.84
CA TYR A 25 2.56 7.34 -7.09
C TYR A 25 2.25 8.80 -6.81
N LEU A 26 2.91 9.68 -7.54
CA LEU A 26 2.56 11.09 -7.54
C LEU A 26 1.25 11.30 -8.30
N ASN A 27 0.37 12.16 -7.79
CA ASN A 27 -0.86 12.51 -8.49
C ASN A 27 -0.59 13.60 -9.51
N THR A 28 0.03 13.22 -10.63
CA THR A 28 0.21 14.05 -11.83
C THR A 28 -0.60 13.48 -12.98
N GLU A 29 -0.84 14.29 -14.01
CA GLU A 29 -1.53 13.87 -15.24
C GLU A 29 -0.66 12.88 -16.05
N ASP A 30 0.66 12.96 -15.91
CA ASP A 30 1.61 12.04 -16.51
C ASP A 30 1.76 10.73 -15.74
N GLU A 31 1.90 9.63 -16.47
CA GLU A 31 2.25 8.32 -15.93
C GLU A 31 3.72 8.31 -15.49
N VAL A 32 3.94 8.67 -14.22
CA VAL A 32 5.27 8.73 -13.62
C VAL A 32 5.64 7.42 -12.92
N PRO A 33 6.95 7.08 -12.87
CA PRO A 33 7.42 5.97 -12.06
C PRO A 33 7.06 6.19 -10.57
N PRO A 34 6.85 5.11 -9.81
CA PRO A 34 6.54 5.22 -8.39
C PRO A 34 7.70 5.87 -7.64
N LEU A 35 7.37 6.79 -6.74
CA LEU A 35 8.33 7.46 -5.87
C LEU A 35 8.92 6.50 -4.83
N MET A 36 8.16 5.49 -4.44
CA MET A 36 8.55 4.47 -3.48
C MET A 36 7.85 3.15 -3.80
N ILE A 37 8.57 2.05 -3.56
CA ILE A 37 8.06 0.69 -3.65
C ILE A 37 8.43 -0.02 -2.35
N SER A 38 7.45 -0.64 -1.69
CA SER A 38 7.69 -1.44 -0.48
C SER A 38 8.36 -2.78 -0.81
N ALA A 39 8.91 -3.45 0.19
CA ALA A 39 9.19 -4.87 0.09
C ALA A 39 7.89 -5.68 -0.12
N TRP A 40 8.02 -6.89 -0.66
CA TRP A 40 6.93 -7.87 -0.69
C TRP A 40 6.67 -8.39 0.74
N SER A 41 5.40 -8.48 1.14
CA SER A 41 4.99 -9.13 2.39
C SER A 41 3.72 -9.94 2.16
N GLN A 42 3.50 -10.96 2.98
CA GLN A 42 2.24 -11.70 3.00
C GLN A 42 1.08 -10.91 3.61
N ARG A 43 1.37 -9.77 4.25
CA ARG A 43 0.37 -8.91 4.86
C ARG A 43 0.23 -7.61 4.09
N GLU A 44 -0.89 -7.49 3.36
CA GLU A 44 -1.28 -6.26 2.69
C GLU A 44 -1.28 -5.02 3.60
N PRO A 45 -1.77 -5.08 4.87
CA PRO A 45 -1.72 -3.94 5.77
C PRO A 45 -0.30 -3.44 6.03
N GLU A 46 0.68 -4.34 6.14
CA GLU A 46 2.06 -3.96 6.48
C GLU A 46 2.72 -3.19 5.34
N VAL A 47 2.51 -3.62 4.10
CA VAL A 47 3.07 -2.92 2.92
C VAL A 47 2.42 -1.56 2.72
N PHE A 48 1.11 -1.45 2.93
CA PHE A 48 0.41 -0.19 2.80
C PHE A 48 0.81 0.80 3.91
N LEU A 49 0.93 0.33 5.16
CA LEU A 49 1.42 1.15 6.26
C LEU A 49 2.86 1.62 6.04
N ALA A 50 3.72 0.79 5.45
CA ALA A 50 5.07 1.19 5.10
C ALA A 50 5.08 2.32 4.05
N ALA A 51 4.28 2.19 2.98
CA ALA A 51 4.12 3.23 1.98
C ALA A 51 3.51 4.53 2.55
N GLN A 52 2.55 4.42 3.46
CA GLN A 52 1.92 5.57 4.11
C GLN A 52 2.89 6.30 5.05
N ARG A 53 3.70 5.55 5.82
CA ARG A 53 4.73 6.12 6.68
C ARG A 53 5.79 6.85 5.86
N TRP A 54 6.24 6.25 4.76
CA TRP A 54 7.17 6.89 3.84
C TRP A 54 6.58 8.18 3.25
N ALA A 55 5.34 8.14 2.75
CA ALA A 55 4.70 9.35 2.23
C ALA A 55 4.64 10.46 3.29
N ARG A 56 4.28 10.12 4.53
CA ARG A 56 4.23 11.07 5.64
C ARG A 56 5.60 11.60 6.05
N SER A 57 6.66 10.79 6.00
CA SER A 57 8.02 11.23 6.34
C SER A 57 8.63 12.16 5.29
N HIS A 58 8.03 12.22 4.10
CA HIS A 58 8.42 13.09 2.99
C HIS A 58 7.40 14.23 2.75
N ASP A 59 6.54 14.52 3.73
CA ASP A 59 5.52 15.58 3.68
C ASP A 59 4.52 15.46 2.51
N TYR A 60 4.31 14.25 2.00
CA TYR A 60 3.28 13.97 1.02
C TYR A 60 1.92 13.72 1.68
N MET A 61 0.88 14.29 1.08
CA MET A 61 -0.51 14.03 1.48
C MET A 61 -1.05 12.83 0.69
N VAL A 62 -1.34 11.73 1.39
CA VAL A 62 -1.93 10.53 0.79
C VAL A 62 -3.40 10.77 0.47
N SER A 63 -3.80 10.57 -0.78
CA SER A 63 -5.16 10.84 -1.27
C SER A 63 -6.13 9.70 -0.96
N ASN A 64 -5.61 8.50 -0.76
CA ASN A 64 -6.39 7.30 -0.43
C ASN A 64 -5.91 6.66 0.90
N PRO A 65 -5.97 7.38 2.03
CA PRO A 65 -5.52 6.84 3.30
C PRO A 65 -6.41 5.66 3.71
N ARG A 66 -5.82 4.48 3.86
CA ARG A 66 -6.48 3.35 4.52
C ARG A 66 -6.27 3.47 6.02
N ASN A 67 -7.37 3.43 6.76
CA ASN A 67 -7.39 3.40 8.22
C ASN A 67 -7.57 1.95 8.69
N GLY A 68 -7.34 1.71 9.99
CA GLY A 68 -7.40 0.35 10.58
C GLY A 68 -8.73 -0.40 10.33
N THR A 69 -9.81 0.32 10.02
CA THR A 69 -11.11 -0.24 9.62
C THR A 69 -11.08 -0.95 8.26
N TYR A 70 -10.21 -0.53 7.33
CA TYR A 70 -10.09 -1.15 6.00
C TYR A 70 -9.53 -2.59 6.07
N TYR A 71 -8.74 -2.89 7.09
CA TYR A 71 -8.08 -4.20 7.27
C TYR A 71 -8.79 -5.13 8.24
N GLY A 72 -10.02 -4.78 8.65
CA GLY A 72 -10.86 -5.61 9.50
C GLY A 72 -10.54 -5.47 10.98
N GLY A 73 -11.39 -4.73 11.69
CA GLY A 73 -11.78 -5.17 13.02
C GLY A 73 -12.46 -6.53 12.87
N ARG A 74 -12.06 -7.50 13.70
CA ARG A 74 -12.63 -8.85 13.79
C ARG A 74 -14.14 -8.88 13.48
N THR A 75 -14.53 -9.37 12.31
CA THR A 75 -15.82 -10.08 12.21
C THR A 75 -15.57 -11.52 12.64
N ALA A 76 -15.56 -11.70 13.96
CA ALA A 76 -15.83 -12.99 14.56
C ALA A 76 -17.32 -13.27 14.39
N ARG A 77 -17.65 -14.34 13.68
CA ARG A 77 -18.88 -15.11 13.87
C ARG A 77 -18.51 -16.57 13.85
#